data_AF-A0A538GXD1-F1
#
_entry.id   AF-A0A538GXD1-F1
#
_cell.length_a   1.000
_cell.length_b   1.000
_cell.length_c   1.000
_cell.angle_alpha   90.00
_cell.angle_beta   90.00
_cell.angle_gamma   90.00
#
_symmetry.space_group_name_H-M   'P 1'
#
loop_
_entity.id
_entity.type
_entity.pdbx_description
1 polymer ?
#
loop_
_entity_poly.entity_id
_entity_poly.type
_entity_poly.pdbx_seq_one_letter_code
_entity_poly.pdbx_strand_id
1 'polypeptide(L)'
;MDRRRPEIGRAARPRRRRRNHHERSADLYDVPGVKRFPLLLSILAGFAVVAAPGSLVAAAADPPSAIPLGVTIGGVAVGGLTPEAAATAVQQGFQTPLELQLGSTRILVTPDVLGATPVIDKAIERALTAEPNSVIPLGVSVVPGAPAAFIATLAKRFDRPAVDSKLFLRQLRPWLSKERAGLKLDQRQATRDVASAVAGGVRTGITLTQSKVRPKLTRANFGPVIVIRRSSNQLFLYDGMRYRRLFAVATGQHQYPTPLGRFSIVVKWKNPWWYPPSSPWAQGQKPIPPGPGNPLGTRWMGLSAPGVGIHGTPSDGSIGYSVSHGCIRMHIPQAEWLFNHVEIGTTVFIVAS
;
A
#
# COMPACT_ATOMS: atom_id res chain seq x y z
N MET A 1 28.78 -68.01 -8.00
CA MET A 1 29.94 -67.12 -8.22
C MET A 1 29.43 -65.70 -8.16
N ASP A 2 29.03 -65.18 -6.99
CA ASP A 2 29.89 -64.58 -5.95
C ASP A 2 31.20 -63.99 -6.48
N ARG A 3 31.25 -62.66 -6.58
CA ARG A 3 32.44 -61.82 -6.37
C ARG A 3 32.00 -60.40 -5.98
N ARG A 4 31.95 -60.21 -4.67
CA ARG A 4 31.88 -58.93 -3.95
C ARG A 4 33.09 -58.05 -4.29
N ARG A 5 32.86 -56.74 -4.38
CA ARG A 5 33.86 -55.67 -4.21
C ARG A 5 33.18 -54.41 -3.65
N PRO A 6 33.90 -53.54 -2.94
CA PRO A 6 33.68 -53.34 -1.51
C PRO A 6 33.01 -52.00 -1.17
N GLU A 7 32.30 -52.02 -0.04
CA GLU A 7 31.78 -50.86 0.66
C GLU A 7 32.93 -49.95 1.10
N ILE A 8 32.86 -48.67 0.70
CA ILE A 8 33.66 -47.60 1.29
C ILE A 8 32.77 -46.91 2.31
N GLY A 9 33.03 -47.19 3.59
CA GLY A 9 32.45 -46.49 4.72
C GLY A 9 33.11 -45.14 5.00
N ARG A 10 32.45 -44.40 5.91
CA ARG A 10 32.75 -43.08 6.50
C ARG A 10 32.09 -41.91 5.75
N ALA A 11 31.30 -41.04 6.39
CA ALA A 11 30.99 -40.84 7.80
C ALA A 11 29.58 -40.28 7.97
N ALA A 12 28.89 -40.76 9.01
CA ALA A 12 27.60 -40.25 9.45
C ALA A 12 27.70 -38.75 9.78
N ARG A 13 26.97 -37.93 9.03
CA ARG A 13 26.77 -36.53 9.39
C ARG A 13 25.87 -36.46 10.63
N PRO A 14 26.28 -35.77 11.71
CA PRO A 14 25.48 -35.69 12.92
C PRO A 14 24.18 -34.94 12.63
N ARG A 15 23.05 -35.58 13.01
CA ARG A 15 21.74 -34.95 13.08
C ARG A 15 21.84 -33.71 13.96
N ARG A 16 21.87 -32.52 13.36
CA ARG A 16 21.66 -31.26 14.08
C ARG A 16 20.20 -31.22 14.55
N ARG A 17 19.94 -31.77 15.74
CA ARG A 17 18.89 -31.28 16.62
C ARG A 17 19.24 -29.83 16.98
N ARG A 18 18.54 -28.87 16.38
CA ARG A 18 18.42 -27.50 16.92
C ARG A 18 16.93 -27.30 17.18
N ARG A 19 16.50 -27.69 18.38
CA ARG A 19 16.08 -26.76 19.44
C ARG A 19 15.07 -25.76 18.90
N ASN A 20 13.80 -26.12 19.08
CA ASN A 20 12.72 -25.15 19.26
C ASN A 20 13.17 -24.18 20.35
N HIS A 21 13.42 -22.94 19.94
CA HIS A 21 13.37 -21.79 20.84
C HIS A 21 12.25 -20.90 20.32
N HIS A 22 11.14 -20.94 21.05
CA HIS A 22 10.38 -19.73 21.33
C HIS A 22 11.34 -18.60 21.76
N GLU A 23 10.86 -17.37 21.58
CA GLU A 23 11.47 -16.10 22.00
C GLU A 23 12.34 -15.42 20.94
N ARG A 24 11.69 -14.50 20.20
CA ARG A 24 12.12 -13.11 20.06
C ARG A 24 10.98 -12.30 19.44
N SER A 25 9.92 -12.19 20.23
CA SER A 25 9.00 -11.06 20.17
C SER A 25 9.55 -10.03 21.14
N ALA A 26 10.19 -8.97 20.63
CA ALA A 26 10.39 -7.71 21.35
C ALA A 26 11.13 -6.75 20.42
N ASP A 27 10.81 -5.47 20.57
CA ASP A 27 11.55 -4.31 20.06
C ASP A 27 11.21 -3.83 18.66
N LEU A 28 10.06 -3.17 18.56
CA LEU A 28 9.96 -1.81 17.99
C LEU A 28 8.66 -1.13 18.50
N TYR A 29 8.80 -0.62 19.72
CA TYR A 29 8.13 0.50 20.43
C TYR A 29 7.66 1.65 19.51
N ASP A 30 6.69 2.52 19.83
CA ASP A 30 5.73 2.70 20.93
C ASP A 30 4.82 3.86 20.46
N VAL A 31 3.50 3.75 20.64
CA VAL A 31 2.55 4.85 20.41
C VAL A 31 1.63 4.88 21.62
N PRO A 32 1.55 5.99 22.38
CA PRO A 32 0.70 6.07 23.56
C PRO A 32 -0.77 5.86 23.19
N GLY A 33 -1.47 4.95 23.88
CA GLY A 33 -2.93 4.94 23.94
C GLY A 33 -3.68 3.89 23.10
N VAL A 34 -3.03 2.92 22.45
CA VAL A 34 -3.75 1.84 21.73
C VAL A 34 -3.25 0.46 22.12
N LYS A 35 -3.91 -0.19 23.09
CA LYS A 35 -3.71 -1.62 23.38
C LYS A 35 -4.73 -2.46 22.62
N ARG A 36 -4.25 -3.48 21.89
CA ARG A 36 -5.09 -4.62 21.46
C ARG A 36 -5.12 -5.62 22.62
N PHE A 37 -6.31 -6.02 23.07
CA PHE A 37 -6.47 -7.12 24.03
C PHE A 37 -7.06 -8.36 23.35
N PRO A 38 -6.43 -9.54 23.47
CA PRO A 38 -7.15 -10.78 23.65
C PRO A 38 -7.42 -11.01 25.15
N LEU A 39 -8.63 -11.48 25.45
CA LEU A 39 -9.12 -12.16 26.65
C LEU A 39 -8.56 -11.79 28.06
N LEU A 40 -9.48 -11.27 28.89
CA LEU A 40 -9.58 -11.40 30.35
C LEU A 40 -8.34 -11.12 31.23
N LEU A 41 -8.33 -9.95 31.89
CA LEU A 41 -8.06 -9.85 33.34
C LEU A 41 -8.51 -8.47 33.85
N SER A 42 -9.52 -8.45 34.72
CA SER A 42 -9.91 -7.30 35.52
C SER A 42 -8.89 -7.12 36.66
N ILE A 43 -8.22 -5.98 36.74
CA ILE A 43 -7.39 -5.62 37.90
C ILE A 43 -8.01 -4.39 38.56
N LEU A 44 -8.65 -4.63 39.70
CA LEU A 44 -8.90 -3.65 40.75
C LEU A 44 -7.55 -3.23 41.35
N ALA A 45 -7.30 -1.93 41.45
CA ALA A 45 -6.27 -1.38 42.32
C ALA A 45 -6.95 -0.55 43.41
N GLY A 46 -7.02 -1.14 44.60
CA GLY A 46 -7.41 -0.45 45.83
C GLY A 46 -6.24 0.38 46.36
N PHE A 47 -6.53 1.61 46.76
CA PHE A 47 -5.65 2.39 47.62
C PHE A 47 -6.20 2.36 49.04
N ALA A 48 -5.39 1.85 49.97
CA ALA A 48 -5.63 1.95 51.40
C ALA A 48 -5.24 3.35 51.88
N VAL A 49 -6.18 4.06 52.48
CA VAL A 49 -5.98 5.36 53.12
C VAL A 49 -5.59 5.13 54.58
N VAL A 50 -4.46 5.70 55.02
CA VAL A 50 -4.14 5.86 56.44
C VAL A 50 -4.58 7.26 56.84
N ALA A 51 -5.65 7.36 57.62
CA ALA A 51 -6.15 8.61 58.20
C ALA A 51 -5.79 8.65 59.70
N ALA A 52 -5.17 9.76 60.13
CA ALA A 52 -5.00 10.10 61.55
C ALA A 52 -6.30 10.76 62.08
N PRO A 53 -6.65 10.61 63.38
CA PRO A 53 -7.87 11.18 63.91
C PRO A 53 -7.65 12.66 64.27
N GLY A 54 -8.21 13.56 63.45
CA GLY A 54 -8.42 14.96 63.81
C GLY A 54 -9.89 15.19 64.13
N SER A 55 -10.20 15.43 65.41
CA SER A 55 -11.55 15.78 65.85
C SER A 55 -11.93 17.16 65.33
N LEU A 56 -12.87 17.21 64.38
CA LEU A 56 -13.57 18.44 64.00
C LEU A 56 -15.05 18.27 64.33
N VAL A 57 -15.56 19.19 65.14
CA VAL A 57 -16.99 19.32 65.46
C VAL A 57 -17.71 19.67 64.16
N ALA A 58 -18.43 18.70 63.61
CA ALA A 58 -19.28 18.90 62.44
C ALA A 58 -20.50 19.74 62.87
N ALA A 59 -20.59 20.97 62.37
CA ALA A 59 -21.85 21.67 62.29
C ALA A 59 -22.81 20.81 61.45
N ALA A 60 -24.02 20.58 61.95
CA ALA A 60 -25.05 19.83 61.25
C ALA A 60 -25.38 20.53 59.92
N ALA A 61 -24.82 20.00 58.84
CA ALA A 61 -25.20 20.37 57.48
C ALA A 61 -26.57 19.75 57.17
N ASP A 62 -27.44 20.51 56.50
CA ASP A 62 -28.70 20.02 55.97
C ASP A 62 -28.50 18.69 55.20
N PRO A 63 -29.47 17.76 55.23
CA PRO A 63 -29.35 16.51 54.50
C PRO A 63 -29.05 16.82 53.02
N PRO A 64 -28.05 16.17 52.40
CA PRO A 64 -27.68 16.45 51.03
C PRO A 64 -28.91 16.26 50.15
N SER A 65 -29.27 17.29 49.37
CA SER A 65 -30.41 17.25 48.47
C SER A 65 -30.21 16.13 47.45
N ALA A 66 -30.95 15.04 47.63
CA ALA A 66 -30.93 13.91 46.72
C ALA A 66 -31.71 14.24 45.45
N ILE A 67 -31.27 13.72 44.31
CA ILE A 67 -31.99 13.87 43.05
C ILE A 67 -33.35 13.14 43.16
N PRO A 68 -34.46 13.71 42.67
CA PRO A 68 -35.77 13.06 42.68
C PRO A 68 -35.74 11.64 42.10
N LEU A 69 -36.54 10.74 42.68
CA LEU A 69 -36.56 9.33 42.30
C LEU A 69 -36.94 9.14 40.83
N GLY A 70 -36.36 8.13 40.19
CA GLY A 70 -36.62 7.78 38.79
C GLY A 70 -35.99 8.72 37.75
N VAL A 71 -35.34 9.82 38.16
CA VAL A 71 -34.66 10.71 37.21
C VAL A 71 -33.47 10.01 36.55
N THR A 72 -33.32 10.22 35.23
CA THR A 72 -32.19 9.71 34.44
C THR A 72 -31.45 10.86 33.76
N ILE A 73 -30.13 10.76 33.65
CA ILE A 73 -29.28 11.69 32.88
C ILE A 73 -28.58 10.90 31.79
N GLY A 74 -28.83 11.23 30.52
CA GLY A 74 -28.17 10.56 29.38
C GLY A 74 -28.35 9.03 29.36
N GLY A 75 -29.46 8.52 29.90
CA GLY A 75 -29.75 7.09 30.04
C GLY A 75 -29.20 6.42 31.31
N VAL A 76 -28.48 7.16 32.16
CA VAL A 76 -27.99 6.67 33.47
C VAL A 76 -29.01 7.01 34.55
N ALA A 77 -29.42 6.03 35.35
CA ALA A 77 -30.31 6.24 36.49
C ALA A 77 -29.58 6.96 37.63
N VAL A 78 -30.07 8.14 38.01
CA VAL A 78 -29.46 9.00 39.05
C VAL A 78 -30.41 9.36 40.19
N GLY A 79 -31.70 9.03 40.06
CA GLY A 79 -32.67 9.30 41.11
C GLY A 79 -32.32 8.63 42.44
N GLY A 80 -32.43 9.38 43.53
CA GLY A 80 -32.05 8.96 44.88
C GLY A 80 -30.55 9.09 45.20
N LEU A 81 -29.71 9.42 44.23
CA LEU A 81 -28.28 9.68 44.46
C LEU A 81 -28.05 11.12 44.94
N THR A 82 -26.96 11.33 45.68
CA THR A 82 -26.40 12.66 45.90
C THR A 82 -25.82 13.22 44.59
N PRO A 83 -25.69 14.54 44.45
CA PRO A 83 -25.10 15.16 43.26
C PRO A 83 -23.73 14.58 42.88
N GLU A 84 -22.86 14.35 43.87
CA GLU A 84 -21.51 13.81 43.64
C GLU A 84 -21.54 12.35 43.15
N ALA A 85 -22.39 11.52 43.74
CA ALA A 85 -22.58 10.14 43.31
C ALA A 85 -23.20 10.06 41.90
N ALA A 86 -24.17 10.94 41.61
CA ALA A 86 -24.77 11.07 40.29
C ALA A 86 -23.75 11.53 39.24
N ALA A 87 -22.90 12.51 39.55
CA ALA A 87 -21.82 12.96 38.67
C ALA A 87 -20.88 11.81 38.30
N THR A 88 -20.49 11.02 39.31
CA THR A 88 -19.61 9.86 39.11
C THR A 88 -20.28 8.80 38.24
N ALA A 89 -21.56 8.48 38.48
CA ALA A 89 -22.31 7.50 37.71
C ALA A 89 -22.47 7.94 36.24
N VAL A 90 -22.82 9.21 35.99
CA VAL A 90 -22.96 9.77 34.64
C VAL A 90 -21.61 9.79 33.92
N GLN A 91 -20.52 10.17 34.60
CA GLN A 91 -19.17 10.13 34.04
C GLN A 91 -18.79 8.71 33.62
N GLN A 92 -19.02 7.70 34.46
CA GLN A 92 -18.73 6.30 34.14
C GLN A 92 -19.58 5.80 32.96
N GLY A 93 -20.89 6.09 32.97
CA GLY A 93 -21.79 5.73 31.88
C GLY A 93 -21.40 6.36 30.55
N PHE A 94 -20.96 7.62 30.56
CA PHE A 94 -20.49 8.31 29.37
C PHE A 94 -19.28 7.62 28.73
N GLN A 95 -18.38 7.04 29.53
CA GLN A 95 -17.20 6.30 29.06
C GLN A 95 -17.51 4.93 28.45
N THR A 96 -18.78 4.53 28.35
CA THR A 96 -19.17 3.32 27.60
C THR A 96 -18.63 3.41 26.16
N PRO A 97 -17.82 2.43 25.70
CA PRO A 97 -17.20 2.48 24.40
C PRO A 97 -18.22 2.47 23.25
N LEU A 98 -17.89 3.18 22.19
CA LEU A 98 -18.53 3.09 20.89
C LEU A 98 -17.91 1.95 20.08
N GLU A 99 -18.74 1.09 19.49
CA GLU A 99 -18.29 0.00 18.62
C GLU A 99 -18.20 0.49 17.16
N LEU A 100 -17.03 0.34 16.55
CA LEU A 100 -16.80 0.57 15.13
C LEU A 100 -16.45 -0.75 14.44
N GLN A 101 -17.21 -1.12 13.42
CA GLN A 101 -17.03 -2.34 12.65
C GLN A 101 -16.37 -2.02 11.30
N LEU A 102 -15.21 -2.60 11.04
CA LEU A 102 -14.49 -2.48 9.77
C LEU A 102 -14.22 -3.87 9.18
N GLY A 103 -15.05 -4.30 8.23
CA GLY A 103 -14.99 -5.66 7.69
C GLY A 103 -15.23 -6.68 8.81
N SER A 104 -14.24 -7.52 9.12
CA SER A 104 -14.28 -8.45 10.26
C SER A 104 -13.70 -7.88 11.55
N THR A 105 -13.16 -6.66 11.53
CA THR A 105 -12.48 -6.07 12.69
C THR A 105 -13.45 -5.24 13.50
N ARG A 106 -13.54 -5.52 14.80
CA ARG A 106 -14.23 -4.69 15.79
C ARG A 106 -13.24 -3.78 16.48
N ILE A 107 -13.60 -2.51 16.62
CA ILE A 107 -12.80 -1.47 17.28
C ILE A 107 -13.70 -0.85 18.33
N LEU A 108 -13.28 -0.91 19.59
CA LEU A 108 -13.95 -0.23 20.70
C LEU A 108 -13.18 1.05 21.01
N VAL A 109 -13.90 2.16 21.09
CA VAL A 109 -13.29 3.47 21.37
C VAL A 109 -14.17 4.24 22.35
N THR A 110 -13.56 4.77 23.41
CA THR A 110 -14.25 5.58 24.41
C THR A 110 -14.40 7.03 23.91
N PRO A 111 -15.43 7.77 24.34
CA PRO A 111 -15.69 9.12 23.82
C PRO A 111 -14.58 10.14 24.10
N ASP A 112 -13.83 9.98 25.18
CA ASP A 112 -12.68 10.84 25.53
C ASP A 112 -11.59 10.78 24.44
N VAL A 113 -11.29 9.60 23.90
CA VAL A 113 -10.35 9.40 22.76
C VAL A 113 -10.85 10.10 21.49
N LEU A 114 -12.17 10.28 21.37
CA LEU A 114 -12.82 10.99 20.27
C LEU A 114 -12.92 12.50 20.53
N GLY A 115 -12.33 12.97 21.64
CA GLY A 115 -12.32 14.37 22.05
C GLY A 115 -13.65 14.85 22.62
N ALA A 116 -14.46 13.96 23.19
CA ALA A 116 -15.75 14.31 23.76
C ALA A 116 -15.73 14.33 25.28
N THR A 117 -16.32 15.40 25.82
CA THR A 117 -16.42 15.64 27.26
C THR A 117 -17.89 15.88 27.63
N PRO A 118 -18.43 15.19 28.64
CA PRO A 118 -19.80 15.41 29.09
C PRO A 118 -19.89 16.70 29.92
N VAL A 119 -20.98 17.44 29.75
CA VAL A 119 -21.27 18.64 30.54
C VAL A 119 -22.17 18.24 31.72
N ILE A 120 -21.55 17.66 32.74
CA ILE A 120 -22.26 17.00 33.85
C ILE A 120 -22.92 18.01 34.79
N ASP A 121 -22.22 19.09 35.16
CA ASP A 121 -22.69 20.05 36.18
C ASP A 121 -24.07 20.61 35.82
N LYS A 122 -24.23 21.09 34.58
CA LYS A 122 -25.51 21.61 34.07
C LYS A 122 -26.60 20.55 33.99
N ALA A 123 -26.24 19.29 33.78
CA ALA A 123 -27.21 18.19 33.75
C ALA A 123 -27.71 17.85 35.16
N ILE A 124 -26.84 17.92 36.17
CA ILE A 124 -27.19 17.70 37.58
C ILE A 124 -28.05 18.85 38.12
N GLU A 125 -27.71 20.11 37.83
CA GLU A 125 -28.52 21.27 38.21
C GLU A 125 -29.97 21.15 37.70
N ARG A 126 -30.14 20.67 36.47
CA ARG A 126 -31.46 20.39 35.88
C ARG A 126 -32.14 19.19 36.54
N ALA A 127 -31.40 18.14 36.88
CA ALA A 127 -31.95 16.96 37.52
C ALA A 127 -32.45 17.23 38.95
N LEU A 128 -31.79 18.11 39.71
CA LEU A 128 -32.18 18.50 41.06
C LEU A 128 -33.53 19.23 41.12
N THR A 129 -33.88 19.93 40.05
CA THR A 129 -35.14 20.70 39.94
C THR A 129 -36.19 20.00 39.06
N ALA A 130 -35.90 18.79 38.58
CA ALA A 130 -36.78 18.03 37.71
C ALA A 130 -37.88 17.29 38.48
N GLU A 131 -38.99 17.02 37.80
CA GLU A 131 -40.02 16.13 38.35
C GLU A 131 -39.50 14.68 38.45
N PRO A 132 -40.01 13.87 39.39
CA PRO A 132 -39.69 12.44 39.46
C PRO A 132 -39.91 11.74 38.12
N ASN A 133 -39.06 10.76 37.79
CA ASN A 133 -39.06 10.03 36.51
C ASN A 133 -38.72 10.86 35.25
N SER A 134 -38.19 12.08 35.41
CA SER A 134 -37.77 12.89 34.26
C SER A 134 -36.53 12.32 33.54
N VAL A 135 -36.47 12.49 32.22
CA VAL A 135 -35.32 12.13 31.38
C VAL A 135 -34.58 13.40 30.99
N ILE A 136 -33.38 13.59 31.55
CA ILE A 136 -32.55 14.76 31.30
C ILE A 136 -31.48 14.42 30.24
N PRO A 137 -31.38 15.16 29.13
CA PRO A 137 -30.34 14.95 28.14
C PRO A 137 -28.97 15.38 28.70
N LEU A 138 -27.95 14.57 28.45
CA LEU A 138 -26.56 14.91 28.75
C LEU A 138 -25.99 15.75 27.60
N GLY A 139 -25.59 16.99 27.90
CA GLY A 139 -24.85 17.80 26.93
C GLY A 139 -23.45 17.24 26.71
N VAL A 140 -22.98 17.21 25.47
CA VAL A 140 -21.65 16.72 25.10
C VAL A 140 -20.92 17.80 24.31
N SER A 141 -19.73 18.17 24.77
CA SER A 141 -18.80 19.02 24.02
C SER A 141 -17.83 18.14 23.25
N VAL A 142 -17.68 18.35 21.94
CA VAL A 142 -16.75 17.59 21.10
C VAL A 142 -15.70 18.54 20.55
N VAL A 143 -14.42 18.23 20.79
CA VAL A 143 -13.30 18.99 20.24
C VAL A 143 -13.36 18.97 18.71
N PRO A 144 -13.40 20.13 18.05
CA PRO A 144 -13.43 20.21 16.59
C PRO A 144 -12.27 19.43 15.97
N GLY A 145 -12.58 18.53 15.03
CA GLY A 145 -11.59 17.74 14.30
C GLY A 145 -11.05 16.50 15.04
N ALA A 146 -11.35 16.31 16.33
CA ALA A 146 -10.89 15.12 17.05
C ALA A 146 -11.42 13.79 16.45
N PRO A 147 -12.72 13.67 16.07
CA PRO A 147 -13.20 12.49 15.35
C PRO A 147 -12.47 12.26 14.02
N ALA A 148 -12.17 13.34 13.28
CA ALA A 148 -11.45 13.26 12.02
C ALA A 148 -10.00 12.77 12.20
N ALA A 149 -9.32 13.25 13.24
CA ALA A 149 -7.95 12.84 13.57
C ALA A 149 -7.89 11.35 13.98
N PHE A 150 -8.88 10.89 14.74
CA PHE A 150 -9.02 9.47 15.08
C PHE A 150 -9.26 8.61 13.84
N ILE A 151 -10.19 9.00 12.97
CA ILE A 151 -10.46 8.31 11.70
C ILE A 151 -9.24 8.31 10.78
N ALA A 152 -8.47 9.40 10.73
CA ALA A 152 -7.21 9.45 9.98
C ALA A 152 -6.17 8.47 10.54
N THR A 153 -6.14 8.26 11.85
CA THR A 153 -5.29 7.25 12.49
C THR A 153 -5.72 5.83 12.14
N LEU A 154 -7.03 5.56 12.11
CA LEU A 154 -7.56 4.28 11.60
C LEU A 154 -7.21 4.09 10.13
N ALA A 155 -7.36 5.11 9.29
CA ALA A 155 -7.02 5.05 7.87
C ALA A 155 -5.54 4.69 7.67
N LYS A 156 -4.60 5.30 8.41
CA LYS A 156 -3.18 4.94 8.34
C LYS A 156 -2.91 3.45 8.61
N ARG A 157 -3.72 2.83 9.48
CA ARG A 157 -3.58 1.42 9.86
C ARG A 157 -4.24 0.46 8.88
N PHE A 158 -5.41 0.82 8.36
CA PHE A 158 -6.27 -0.09 7.60
C PHE A 158 -6.31 0.20 6.10
N ASP A 159 -5.90 1.39 5.67
CA ASP A 159 -5.73 1.69 4.26
C ASP A 159 -4.56 0.88 3.72
N ARG A 160 -4.77 0.34 2.52
CA ARG A 160 -3.75 -0.40 1.79
C ARG A 160 -3.60 0.24 0.42
N PRO A 161 -2.41 0.68 0.01
CA PRO A 161 -2.22 1.19 -1.33
C PRO A 161 -2.46 0.08 -2.37
N ALA A 162 -2.94 0.48 -3.54
CA ALA A 162 -2.95 -0.40 -4.70
C ALA A 162 -1.50 -0.69 -5.14
N VAL A 163 -1.25 -1.91 -5.59
CA VAL A 163 0.06 -2.34 -6.07
C VAL A 163 -0.05 -2.73 -7.52
N ASP A 164 0.69 -2.01 -8.36
CA ASP A 164 0.78 -2.23 -9.79
C ASP A 164 1.52 -3.53 -10.12
N SER A 165 1.18 -4.09 -11.28
CA SER A 165 1.92 -5.19 -11.89
C SER A 165 3.34 -4.74 -12.27
N LYS A 166 4.34 -5.54 -11.89
CA LYS A 166 5.76 -5.30 -12.19
C LYS A 166 6.26 -6.27 -13.24
N LEU A 167 7.07 -5.78 -14.17
CA LEU A 167 7.64 -6.55 -15.29
C LEU A 167 9.06 -7.04 -15.00
N PHE A 168 9.26 -8.33 -15.16
CA PHE A 168 10.54 -9.03 -15.05
C PHE A 168 10.75 -9.96 -16.24
N LEU A 169 11.93 -10.57 -16.32
CA LEU A 169 12.16 -11.72 -17.19
C LEU A 169 12.19 -13.01 -16.37
N ARG A 170 11.50 -14.04 -16.85
CA ARG A 170 11.62 -15.41 -16.36
C ARG A 170 11.91 -16.30 -17.57
N GLN A 171 13.03 -17.01 -17.55
CA GLN A 171 13.48 -17.82 -18.69
C GLN A 171 13.46 -17.03 -20.01
N LEU A 172 14.00 -15.80 -19.98
CA LEU A 172 14.10 -14.90 -21.14
C LEU A 172 12.76 -14.52 -21.79
N ARG A 173 11.67 -14.60 -21.02
CA ARG A 173 10.32 -14.18 -21.42
C ARG A 173 9.76 -13.17 -20.41
N PRO A 174 8.96 -12.19 -20.87
CA PRO A 174 8.26 -11.27 -19.98
C PRO A 174 7.40 -12.02 -18.96
N TRP A 175 7.54 -11.65 -17.70
CA TRP A 175 6.70 -12.12 -16.62
C TRP A 175 6.22 -10.93 -15.80
N LEU A 176 4.91 -10.83 -15.62
CA LEU A 176 4.24 -9.76 -14.89
C LEU A 176 3.77 -10.29 -13.54
N SER A 177 4.09 -9.59 -12.44
CA SER A 177 3.53 -9.91 -11.12
C SER A 177 2.01 -9.72 -11.12
N LYS A 178 1.29 -10.37 -10.22
CA LYS A 178 -0.15 -10.12 -10.07
C LYS A 178 -0.34 -8.77 -9.38
N GLU A 179 -1.14 -7.89 -9.96
CA GLU A 179 -1.56 -6.65 -9.31
C GLU A 179 -2.43 -6.91 -8.08
N ARG A 180 -2.44 -5.96 -7.13
CA ARG A 180 -3.27 -6.06 -5.92
C ARG A 180 -4.07 -4.78 -5.72
N ALA A 181 -5.38 -4.91 -5.60
CA ALA A 181 -6.26 -3.79 -5.26
C ALA A 181 -5.94 -3.24 -3.87
N GLY A 182 -5.94 -1.91 -3.79
CA GLY A 182 -5.87 -1.18 -2.54
C GLY A 182 -7.23 -1.10 -1.84
N LEU A 183 -7.21 -0.67 -0.59
CA LEU A 183 -8.39 -0.38 0.22
C LEU A 183 -8.21 1.02 0.81
N LYS A 184 -9.26 1.82 0.78
CA LYS A 184 -9.24 3.17 1.35
C LYS A 184 -10.52 3.41 2.14
N LEU A 185 -10.37 3.72 3.42
CA LEU A 185 -11.44 4.08 4.33
C LEU A 185 -12.15 5.34 3.83
N ASP A 186 -13.48 5.33 3.83
CA ASP A 186 -14.26 6.54 3.61
C ASP A 186 -14.19 7.43 4.86
N GLN A 187 -13.10 8.20 4.95
CA GLN A 187 -12.84 9.04 6.11
C GLN A 187 -13.91 10.12 6.30
N ARG A 188 -14.54 10.60 5.23
CA ARG A 188 -15.57 11.65 5.32
C ARG A 188 -16.83 11.08 5.94
N GLN A 189 -17.30 9.94 5.44
CA GLN A 189 -18.48 9.28 5.99
C GLN A 189 -18.23 8.84 7.45
N ALA A 190 -17.11 8.15 7.69
CA ALA A 190 -16.74 7.69 9.03
C ALA A 190 -16.65 8.83 10.05
N THR A 191 -16.06 9.97 9.67
CA THR A 191 -15.95 11.13 10.57
C THR A 191 -17.33 11.68 10.94
N ARG A 192 -18.25 11.79 9.97
CA ARG A 192 -19.62 12.27 10.23
C ARG A 192 -20.37 11.34 11.16
N ASP A 193 -20.31 10.04 10.90
CA ASP A 193 -21.04 9.04 11.68
C ASP A 193 -20.52 8.98 13.12
N VAL A 194 -19.20 8.98 13.30
CA VAL A 194 -18.58 8.99 14.63
C VAL A 194 -18.89 10.29 15.38
N ALA A 195 -18.75 11.45 14.73
CA ALA A 195 -19.04 12.74 15.37
C ALA A 195 -20.52 12.84 15.80
N SER A 196 -21.44 12.38 14.95
CA SER A 196 -22.87 12.37 15.26
C SER A 196 -23.21 11.42 16.41
N ALA A 197 -22.66 10.20 16.42
CA ALA A 197 -22.91 9.25 17.50
C ALA A 197 -22.39 9.73 18.86
N VAL A 198 -21.19 10.32 18.88
CA VAL A 198 -20.58 10.85 20.10
C VAL A 198 -21.35 12.04 20.64
N ALA A 199 -21.68 13.02 19.78
CA ALA A 199 -22.44 14.21 20.18
C ALA A 199 -23.87 13.86 20.65
N GLY A 200 -24.50 12.88 20.02
CA GLY A 200 -25.85 12.42 20.36
C GLY A 200 -25.93 11.45 21.53
N GLY A 201 -24.79 11.05 22.14
CA GLY A 201 -24.79 10.04 23.20
C GLY A 201 -25.18 8.63 22.74
N VAL A 202 -25.21 8.39 21.42
CA VAL A 202 -25.60 7.11 20.84
C VAL A 202 -24.44 6.13 20.94
N ARG A 203 -24.72 4.87 21.31
CA ARG A 203 -23.72 3.79 21.46
C ARG A 203 -23.98 2.60 20.54
N THR A 204 -24.81 2.78 19.52
CA THR A 204 -25.03 1.75 18.48
C THR A 204 -23.76 1.56 17.63
N GLY A 205 -23.51 0.33 17.20
CA GLY A 205 -22.35 0.02 16.36
C GLY A 205 -22.36 0.78 15.04
N ILE A 206 -21.23 1.38 14.67
CA ILE A 206 -21.03 2.11 13.41
C ILE A 206 -20.26 1.23 12.43
N THR A 207 -20.80 1.02 11.23
CA THR A 207 -20.08 0.29 10.18
C THR A 207 -19.23 1.24 9.35
N LEU A 208 -17.91 1.05 9.41
CA LEU A 208 -16.94 1.77 8.61
C LEU A 208 -16.80 1.13 7.23
N THR A 209 -16.88 1.95 6.18
CA THR A 209 -16.83 1.48 4.79
C THR A 209 -15.48 1.74 4.14
N GLN A 210 -15.04 0.81 3.29
CA GLN A 210 -13.82 0.92 2.49
C GLN A 210 -14.14 0.84 1.01
N SER A 211 -13.53 1.74 0.24
CA SER A 211 -13.53 1.71 -1.22
C SER A 211 -12.30 0.95 -1.74
N LYS A 212 -12.48 0.25 -2.87
CA LYS A 212 -11.37 -0.42 -3.56
C LYS A 212 -10.62 0.58 -4.42
N VAL A 213 -9.32 0.70 -4.21
CA VAL A 213 -8.43 1.50 -5.06
C VAL A 213 -7.86 0.59 -6.14
N ARG A 214 -8.10 0.94 -7.42
CA ARG A 214 -7.63 0.15 -8.55
C ARG A 214 -6.14 0.41 -8.82
N PRO A 215 -5.34 -0.62 -9.11
CA PRO A 215 -3.97 -0.44 -9.61
C PRO A 215 -4.02 0.23 -11.00
N LYS A 216 -2.99 1.03 -11.30
CA LYS A 216 -2.85 1.72 -12.58
C LYS A 216 -2.41 0.75 -13.68
N LEU A 217 -1.42 -0.09 -13.36
CA LEU A 217 -0.90 -1.12 -14.26
C LEU A 217 -1.28 -2.51 -13.74
N THR A 218 -1.81 -3.32 -14.64
CA THR A 218 -2.29 -4.68 -14.44
C THR A 218 -1.66 -5.58 -15.47
N ARG A 219 -1.74 -6.90 -15.27
CA ARG A 219 -1.33 -7.87 -16.31
C ARG A 219 -2.05 -7.67 -17.63
N ALA A 220 -3.29 -7.20 -17.60
CA ALA A 220 -4.15 -7.05 -18.77
C ALA A 220 -3.82 -5.80 -19.61
N ASN A 221 -3.37 -4.71 -18.98
CA ASN A 221 -3.16 -3.41 -19.63
C ASN A 221 -1.69 -2.95 -19.68
N PHE A 222 -0.72 -3.85 -19.42
CA PHE A 222 0.70 -3.48 -19.40
C PHE A 222 1.24 -2.98 -20.75
N GLY A 223 0.65 -3.41 -21.86
CA GLY A 223 1.09 -3.04 -23.20
C GLY A 223 2.27 -3.87 -23.72
N PRO A 224 2.89 -3.45 -24.83
CA PRO A 224 3.92 -4.23 -25.52
C PRO A 224 5.23 -4.31 -24.73
N VAL A 225 5.95 -5.43 -24.89
CA VAL A 225 7.29 -5.66 -24.35
C VAL A 225 8.17 -6.27 -25.43
N ILE A 226 9.34 -5.71 -25.65
CA ILE A 226 10.34 -6.25 -26.56
C ILE A 226 11.41 -7.01 -25.77
N VAL A 227 11.79 -8.19 -26.25
CA VAL A 227 12.96 -8.93 -25.77
C VAL A 227 13.86 -9.26 -26.95
N ILE A 228 15.07 -8.71 -26.97
CA ILE A 228 16.10 -8.96 -27.97
C ILE A 228 17.11 -9.93 -27.38
N ARG A 229 17.35 -11.03 -28.10
CA ARG A 229 18.35 -12.04 -27.77
C ARG A 229 19.53 -11.88 -28.71
N ARG A 230 20.68 -11.50 -28.17
CA ARG A 230 21.86 -11.17 -28.96
C ARG A 230 22.49 -12.42 -29.60
N SER A 231 22.57 -13.52 -28.86
CA SER A 231 23.16 -14.78 -29.32
C SER A 231 22.41 -15.42 -30.49
N SER A 232 21.09 -15.27 -30.55
CA SER A 232 20.28 -15.81 -31.65
C SER A 232 19.88 -14.78 -32.70
N ASN A 233 20.29 -13.51 -32.55
CA ASN A 233 19.94 -12.43 -33.46
C ASN A 233 18.42 -12.32 -33.69
N GLN A 234 17.67 -12.36 -32.59
CA GLN A 234 16.21 -12.39 -32.61
C GLN A 234 15.59 -11.31 -31.73
N LEU A 235 14.52 -10.69 -32.23
CA LEU A 235 13.66 -9.77 -31.49
C LEU A 235 12.28 -10.41 -31.31
N PHE A 236 11.87 -10.59 -30.05
CA PHE A 236 10.56 -11.08 -29.68
C PHE A 236 9.69 -9.92 -29.21
N LEU A 237 8.50 -9.79 -29.78
CA LEU A 237 7.46 -8.87 -29.32
C LEU A 237 6.40 -9.66 -28.54
N TYR A 238 6.03 -9.12 -27.38
CA TYR A 238 4.97 -9.62 -26.53
C TYR A 238 3.92 -8.54 -26.30
N ASP A 239 2.65 -8.92 -26.13
CA ASP A 239 1.61 -8.10 -25.51
C ASP A 239 1.52 -8.50 -24.03
N GLY A 240 2.14 -7.73 -23.14
CA GLY A 240 2.36 -8.13 -21.76
C GLY A 240 3.19 -9.43 -21.68
N MET A 241 2.55 -10.53 -21.27
CA MET A 241 3.19 -11.86 -21.22
C MET A 241 2.90 -12.73 -22.46
N ARG A 242 1.97 -12.32 -23.33
CA ARG A 242 1.55 -13.11 -24.49
C ARG A 242 2.52 -12.88 -25.64
N TYR A 243 3.13 -13.94 -26.16
CA TYR A 243 3.94 -13.86 -27.37
C TYR A 243 3.09 -13.37 -28.54
N ARG A 244 3.63 -12.41 -29.30
CA ARG A 244 2.95 -11.83 -30.46
C ARG A 244 3.68 -12.12 -31.76
N ARG A 245 4.99 -11.83 -31.81
CA ARG A 245 5.76 -11.96 -33.05
C ARG A 245 7.26 -12.10 -32.80
N LEU A 246 7.94 -12.76 -33.72
CA LEU A 246 9.39 -12.91 -33.79
C LEU A 246 9.91 -12.24 -35.06
N PHE A 247 11.06 -11.61 -34.95
CA PHE A 247 11.81 -11.03 -36.06
C PHE A 247 13.27 -11.48 -35.98
N ALA A 248 13.84 -11.85 -37.13
CA ALA A 248 15.29 -11.89 -37.26
C ALA A 248 15.81 -10.44 -37.29
N VAL A 249 16.93 -10.19 -36.63
CA VAL A 249 17.55 -8.87 -36.55
C VAL A 249 19.06 -8.97 -36.76
N ALA A 250 19.73 -7.88 -37.08
CA ALA A 250 21.19 -7.80 -36.93
C ALA A 250 21.53 -7.09 -35.62
N THR A 251 22.51 -7.59 -34.89
CA THR A 251 23.01 -6.96 -33.65
C THR A 251 24.43 -6.41 -33.83
N GLY A 252 24.94 -5.74 -32.81
CA GLY A 252 26.27 -5.16 -32.80
C GLY A 252 27.38 -6.20 -32.88
N GLN A 253 28.40 -5.92 -33.68
CA GLN A 253 29.60 -6.75 -33.77
C GLN A 253 30.38 -6.75 -32.46
N HIS A 254 31.33 -7.67 -32.31
CA HIS A 254 32.11 -7.83 -31.07
C HIS A 254 32.78 -6.52 -30.60
N GLN A 255 33.32 -5.71 -31.52
CA GLN A 255 33.97 -4.43 -31.21
C GLN A 255 32.98 -3.32 -30.82
N TYR A 256 31.71 -3.43 -31.24
CA TYR A 256 30.64 -2.47 -30.98
C TYR A 256 29.36 -3.22 -30.59
N PRO A 257 29.38 -3.92 -29.45
CA PRO A 257 28.30 -4.85 -29.12
C PRO A 257 27.02 -4.09 -28.81
N THR A 258 25.87 -4.66 -29.20
CA THR A 258 24.58 -4.16 -28.68
C THR A 258 24.59 -4.30 -27.15
N PRO A 259 24.26 -3.22 -26.41
CA PRO A 259 24.35 -3.22 -24.96
C PRO A 259 23.31 -4.17 -24.35
N LEU A 260 23.69 -4.85 -23.27
CA LEU A 260 22.77 -5.67 -22.49
C LEU A 260 22.08 -4.81 -21.43
N GLY A 261 20.81 -5.11 -21.12
CA GLY A 261 20.10 -4.43 -20.05
C GLY A 261 18.60 -4.28 -20.30
N ARG A 262 18.00 -3.43 -19.47
CA ARG A 262 16.60 -3.00 -19.59
C ARG A 262 16.58 -1.55 -20.03
N PHE A 263 15.91 -1.31 -21.16
CA PHE A 263 15.76 -0.01 -21.79
C PHE A 263 14.28 0.28 -22.07
N SER A 264 14.01 1.46 -22.59
CA SER A 264 12.70 1.82 -23.14
C SER A 264 12.87 2.54 -24.48
N ILE A 265 11.83 2.51 -25.32
CA ILE A 265 11.78 3.39 -26.50
C ILE A 265 11.54 4.82 -26.01
N VAL A 266 12.47 5.73 -26.29
CA VAL A 266 12.37 7.15 -25.85
C VAL A 266 11.96 8.08 -26.98
N VAL A 267 12.19 7.68 -28.24
CA VAL A 267 11.86 8.48 -29.41
C VAL A 267 11.55 7.60 -30.61
N LYS A 268 10.68 8.10 -31.49
CA LYS A 268 10.24 7.43 -32.70
C LYS A 268 10.22 8.41 -33.88
N TRP A 269 10.98 8.13 -34.93
CA TRP A 269 11.02 8.94 -36.15
C TRP A 269 10.67 8.12 -37.39
N LYS A 270 9.87 8.71 -38.28
CA LYS A 270 9.64 8.22 -39.63
C LYS A 270 10.61 8.94 -40.56
N ASN A 271 11.20 8.20 -41.50
CA ASN A 271 12.12 8.70 -42.51
C ASN A 271 13.19 9.63 -41.89
N PRO A 272 14.00 9.11 -40.93
CA PRO A 272 14.96 9.93 -40.21
C PRO A 272 16.14 10.32 -41.11
N TRP A 273 16.68 11.52 -40.88
CA TRP A 273 18.07 11.79 -41.26
C TRP A 273 18.99 10.85 -40.49
N TRP A 274 20.03 10.35 -41.16
CA TRP A 274 21.12 9.69 -40.46
C TRP A 274 22.26 10.66 -40.24
N TYR A 275 22.61 10.87 -38.96
CA TYR A 275 23.78 11.63 -38.56
C TYR A 275 24.87 10.67 -38.12
N PRO A 276 26.05 10.69 -38.76
CA PRO A 276 27.20 9.90 -38.33
C PRO A 276 27.52 10.17 -36.86
N PRO A 277 27.68 9.13 -36.03
CA PRO A 277 28.12 9.33 -34.65
C PRO A 277 29.57 9.80 -34.61
N SER A 278 29.96 10.45 -33.52
CA SER A 278 31.37 10.75 -33.24
C SER A 278 32.09 9.46 -32.83
N SER A 279 32.49 8.66 -33.81
CA SER A 279 33.17 7.37 -33.62
C SER A 279 34.16 7.11 -34.76
N PRO A 280 35.29 6.42 -34.53
CA PRO A 280 36.29 6.17 -35.56
C PRO A 280 35.74 5.51 -36.84
N TRP A 281 34.78 4.59 -36.73
CA TRP A 281 34.18 3.93 -37.89
C TRP A 281 33.35 4.87 -38.79
N ALA A 282 32.89 5.99 -38.23
CA ALA A 282 32.06 6.98 -38.89
C ALA A 282 32.85 8.24 -39.30
N GLN A 283 34.17 8.24 -39.11
CA GLN A 283 35.02 9.38 -39.41
C GLN A 283 34.93 9.76 -40.90
N GLY A 284 34.74 11.05 -41.18
CA GLY A 284 34.60 11.58 -42.54
C GLY A 284 33.25 11.35 -43.21
N GLN A 285 32.33 10.60 -42.58
CA GLN A 285 30.97 10.47 -43.10
C GLN A 285 30.18 11.76 -42.92
N LYS A 286 29.26 12.04 -43.85
CA LYS A 286 28.39 13.22 -43.83
C LYS A 286 26.96 12.80 -43.48
N PRO A 287 26.12 13.71 -42.95
CA PRO A 287 24.69 13.43 -42.76
C PRO A 287 24.03 12.96 -44.05
N ILE A 288 23.23 11.89 -43.96
CA ILE A 288 22.53 11.30 -45.10
C ILE A 288 21.03 11.60 -44.95
N PRO A 289 20.38 12.20 -45.97
CA PRO A 289 18.95 12.49 -45.94
C PRO A 289 18.11 11.21 -45.94
N PRO A 290 16.81 11.31 -45.65
CA PRO A 290 15.90 10.19 -45.82
C PRO A 290 15.83 9.74 -47.28
N GLY A 291 15.88 8.43 -47.55
CA GLY A 291 15.81 7.89 -48.90
C GLY A 291 16.74 6.69 -49.14
N PRO A 292 16.91 6.25 -50.40
CA PRO A 292 17.84 5.19 -50.76
C PRO A 292 19.25 5.46 -50.23
N GLY A 293 19.89 4.43 -49.68
CA GLY A 293 21.25 4.54 -49.10
C GLY A 293 21.30 5.02 -47.65
N ASN A 294 20.20 5.50 -47.06
CA ASN A 294 20.17 5.85 -45.64
C ASN A 294 20.29 4.58 -44.77
N PRO A 295 21.30 4.47 -43.88
CA PRO A 295 21.55 3.26 -43.12
C PRO A 295 20.50 2.98 -42.02
N LEU A 296 19.68 3.96 -41.65
CA LEU A 296 18.56 3.80 -40.71
C LEU A 296 17.27 3.29 -41.38
N GLY A 297 17.24 3.23 -42.72
CA GLY A 297 16.04 2.91 -43.47
C GLY A 297 14.92 3.92 -43.20
N THR A 298 13.68 3.43 -43.07
CA THR A 298 12.49 4.29 -43.00
C THR A 298 11.99 4.55 -41.58
N ARG A 299 12.47 3.82 -40.56
CA ARG A 299 11.99 3.96 -39.16
C ARG A 299 13.14 3.92 -38.19
N TRP A 300 13.08 4.81 -37.21
CA TRP A 300 13.97 4.82 -36.06
C TRP A 300 13.15 4.75 -34.77
N MET A 301 13.50 3.80 -33.90
CA MET A 301 12.99 3.66 -32.54
C MET A 301 14.18 3.73 -31.59
N GLY A 302 14.50 4.94 -31.12
CA GLY A 302 15.64 5.19 -30.24
C GLY A 302 15.39 4.66 -28.83
N LEU A 303 16.39 4.03 -28.25
CA LEU A 303 16.33 3.46 -26.91
C LEU A 303 16.84 4.45 -25.86
N SER A 304 16.52 4.20 -24.58
CA SER A 304 17.11 4.89 -23.44
C SER A 304 18.61 4.59 -23.25
N ALA A 305 19.20 3.77 -24.13
CA ALA A 305 20.65 3.64 -24.27
C ALA A 305 21.13 4.65 -25.35
N PRO A 306 21.97 5.64 -24.99
CA PRO A 306 22.38 6.68 -25.93
C PRO A 306 22.98 6.13 -27.23
N GLY A 307 22.53 6.66 -28.37
CA GLY A 307 23.02 6.26 -29.70
C GLY A 307 22.57 4.88 -30.19
N VAL A 308 21.75 4.15 -29.43
CA VAL A 308 21.26 2.82 -29.81
C VAL A 308 19.78 2.88 -30.15
N GLY A 309 19.40 2.23 -31.24
CA GLY A 309 18.01 2.16 -31.68
C GLY A 309 17.68 0.86 -32.40
N ILE A 310 16.38 0.62 -32.55
CA ILE A 310 15.83 -0.40 -33.44
C ILE A 310 15.41 0.32 -34.73
N HIS A 311 15.91 -0.13 -35.88
CA HIS A 311 15.67 0.55 -37.14
C HIS A 311 15.68 -0.39 -38.35
N GLY A 312 15.14 0.07 -39.48
CA GLY A 312 15.23 -0.65 -40.75
C GLY A 312 16.64 -0.57 -41.34
N THR A 313 16.99 -1.43 -42.29
CA THR A 313 18.28 -1.30 -42.99
C THR A 313 18.17 -1.61 -44.47
N PRO A 314 18.85 -0.87 -45.36
CA PRO A 314 18.97 -1.25 -46.77
C PRO A 314 19.88 -2.47 -46.96
N SER A 315 20.74 -2.78 -46.00
CA SER A 315 21.63 -3.95 -46.03
C SER A 315 20.89 -5.21 -45.55
N ASP A 316 19.90 -5.65 -46.31
CA ASP A 316 18.99 -6.74 -45.93
C ASP A 316 19.71 -8.05 -45.56
N GLY A 317 20.78 -8.39 -46.30
CA GLY A 317 21.63 -9.56 -46.03
C GLY A 317 22.40 -9.51 -44.71
N SER A 318 22.37 -8.40 -43.97
CA SER A 318 22.98 -8.31 -42.63
C SER A 318 22.12 -8.96 -41.53
N ILE A 319 20.83 -9.19 -41.80
CA ILE A 319 19.90 -9.73 -40.81
C ILE A 319 20.26 -11.18 -40.46
N GLY A 320 20.28 -11.51 -39.17
CA GLY A 320 20.73 -12.81 -38.66
C GLY A 320 22.19 -12.82 -38.20
N TYR A 321 22.95 -11.73 -38.41
CA TYR A 321 24.36 -11.62 -38.06
C TYR A 321 24.66 -10.48 -37.09
N SER A 322 25.79 -10.58 -36.39
CA SER A 322 26.29 -9.54 -35.48
C SER A 322 27.28 -8.62 -36.19
N VAL A 323 26.77 -7.64 -36.94
CA VAL A 323 27.53 -6.80 -37.90
C VAL A 323 27.22 -5.30 -37.81
N SER A 324 26.41 -4.88 -36.83
CA SER A 324 26.11 -3.46 -36.63
C SER A 324 27.14 -2.79 -35.70
N HIS A 325 27.04 -1.47 -35.55
CA HIS A 325 27.81 -0.70 -34.58
C HIS A 325 27.05 -0.48 -33.25
N GLY A 326 26.21 -1.44 -32.86
CA GLY A 326 25.46 -1.47 -31.61
C GLY A 326 23.94 -1.39 -31.76
N CYS A 327 23.44 -0.83 -32.87
CA CYS A 327 22.01 -0.77 -33.17
C CYS A 327 21.41 -2.12 -33.56
N ILE A 328 20.09 -2.23 -33.46
CA ILE A 328 19.34 -3.43 -33.86
C ILE A 328 18.73 -3.16 -35.23
N ARG A 329 19.27 -3.82 -36.27
CA ARG A 329 18.77 -3.68 -37.65
C ARG A 329 17.65 -4.68 -37.91
N MET A 330 16.64 -4.24 -38.65
CA MET A 330 15.51 -5.06 -39.10
C MET A 330 15.34 -4.91 -40.61
N HIS A 331 14.70 -5.90 -41.24
CA HIS A 331 14.12 -5.72 -42.57
C HIS A 331 13.21 -4.48 -42.56
N ILE A 332 13.33 -3.59 -43.55
CA ILE A 332 12.57 -2.33 -43.58
C ILE A 332 11.06 -2.54 -43.36
N PRO A 333 10.37 -3.44 -44.08
CA PRO A 333 8.94 -3.66 -43.86
C PRO A 333 8.59 -4.13 -42.44
N GLN A 334 9.49 -4.88 -41.79
CA GLN A 334 9.29 -5.34 -40.42
C GLN A 334 9.53 -4.23 -39.40
N ALA A 335 10.49 -3.33 -39.65
CA ALA A 335 10.69 -2.13 -38.85
C ALA A 335 9.47 -1.20 -38.91
N GLU A 336 8.90 -1.01 -40.10
CA GLU A 336 7.66 -0.26 -40.32
C GLU A 336 6.48 -0.85 -39.57
N TRP A 337 6.34 -2.17 -39.63
CA TRP A 337 5.32 -2.86 -38.86
C TRP A 337 5.56 -2.67 -37.36
N LEU A 338 6.76 -2.95 -36.84
CA LEU A 338 7.06 -2.84 -35.41
C LEU A 338 6.79 -1.42 -34.89
N PHE A 339 7.20 -0.41 -35.66
CA PHE A 339 6.99 1.00 -35.34
C PHE A 339 5.51 1.34 -35.08
N ASN A 340 4.58 0.70 -35.78
CA ASN A 340 3.14 0.94 -35.58
C ASN A 340 2.53 0.13 -34.42
N HIS A 341 3.30 -0.77 -33.79
CA HIS A 341 2.82 -1.68 -32.75
C HIS A 341 3.50 -1.48 -31.39
N VAL A 342 4.38 -0.50 -31.29
CA VAL A 342 5.05 -0.11 -30.05
C VAL A 342 4.98 1.39 -29.86
N GLU A 343 4.99 1.82 -28.60
CA GLU A 343 4.86 3.22 -28.20
C GLU A 343 6.12 3.73 -27.52
N ILE A 344 6.27 5.05 -27.42
CA ILE A 344 7.26 5.65 -26.51
C ILE A 344 6.95 5.15 -25.09
N GLY A 345 7.97 4.70 -24.37
CA GLY A 345 7.84 4.03 -23.07
C GLY A 345 7.80 2.50 -23.14
N THR A 346 7.63 1.89 -24.32
CA THR A 346 7.68 0.42 -24.49
C THR A 346 8.98 -0.11 -23.90
N THR A 347 8.88 -1.09 -22.99
CA THR A 347 10.06 -1.70 -22.37
C THR A 347 10.77 -2.61 -23.36
N VAL A 348 12.10 -2.48 -23.42
CA VAL A 348 12.99 -3.27 -24.26
C VAL A 348 14.01 -3.96 -23.37
N PHE A 349 14.01 -5.28 -23.34
CA PHE A 349 15.10 -6.06 -22.76
C PHE A 349 16.08 -6.48 -23.83
N ILE A 350 17.37 -6.34 -23.57
CA ILE A 350 18.44 -6.90 -24.41
C ILE A 350 19.23 -7.87 -23.54
N VAL A 351 19.21 -9.14 -23.92
CA VAL A 351 19.82 -10.24 -23.18
C VAL A 351 20.83 -10.97 -24.06
N ALA A 352 21.82 -11.61 -23.43
CA ALA A 352 22.83 -12.36 -24.15
C ALA A 352 22.21 -13.55 -24.89
N SER A 353 21.44 -14.38 -24.18
CA SER A 353 20.96 -15.70 -24.64
C SER A 353 19.65 -15.67 -25.39
#